data_AF-A0A9D8NV71-F1
#
_entry.id   AF-A0A9D8NV71-F1
#
_cell.length_a   1.000
_cell.length_b   1.000
_cell.length_c   1.000
_cell.angle_alpha   90.00
_cell.angle_beta   90.00
_cell.angle_gamma   90.00
#
_symmetry.space_group_name_H-M   'P 1'
#
loop_
_entity.id
_entity.type
_entity.pdbx_description
1 polymer ?
#
loop_
_entity_poly.entity_id
_entity_poly.type
_entity_poly.pdbx_seq_one_letter_code
_entity_poly.pdbx_strand_id
1 'polypeptide(L)'
;MSRIATVAEPIAASRRSFDPRPIWVKCARARLRAKHMLSWGLVVVTVTAFVFLMTYLTSTHRGIWNAENSAKVTFIPVIIIQAVIMMLLGTGAVASGLSREREERLLDYHRMTPMSATAKIAGFLFGLPVREYFLFLLTMPFIVFAAVKSGFPLGKLAHFYLVFFSSVWVYHMTGMVAGMASSRPRVASIMAQGMVVVLYLILPRLELVGLRFFEYFTILPTFFGMVYDELAANNALLYDSDTAALVQRYRDVPFFDFTLRSTPYALLVQGFLLTMMFVIVRRKWLDEFSHPLTKLGALVGFAGILVFLAGNLWPILSDRAVFAALLVRLGAADGLDESESGTSAQVLMVIMFVFMTVSGLICLLMVMVVTPN
;
A
#
# COMPACT_ATOMS: atom_id res chain seq x y z
N MET A 1 29.26 19.97 63.54
CA MET A 1 29.83 20.63 62.35
C MET A 1 30.40 19.53 61.44
N SER A 2 29.63 18.75 60.68
CA SER A 2 28.78 19.08 59.52
C SER A 2 29.53 19.83 58.41
N ARG A 3 29.98 19.08 57.39
CA ARG A 3 29.93 19.46 55.96
C ARG A 3 30.13 18.20 55.11
N ILE A 4 29.01 17.57 54.79
CA ILE A 4 28.89 16.62 53.67
C ILE A 4 28.85 17.49 52.41
N ALA A 5 29.90 17.42 51.59
CA ALA A 5 29.91 18.06 50.28
C ALA A 5 29.16 17.16 49.29
N THR A 6 27.89 17.48 49.05
CA THR A 6 27.09 16.97 47.95
C THR A 6 27.62 17.55 46.63
N VAL A 7 28.39 16.75 45.89
CA VAL A 7 28.68 17.02 44.48
C VAL A 7 27.45 16.60 43.69
N ALA A 8 26.53 17.54 43.49
CA ALA A 8 25.49 17.43 42.49
C ALA A 8 26.10 17.73 41.12
N GLU A 9 26.50 16.70 40.37
CA GLU A 9 26.70 16.85 38.94
C GLU A 9 25.34 17.11 38.27
N PRO A 10 25.22 18.12 37.41
CA PRO A 10 24.05 18.25 36.57
C PRO A 10 24.10 17.12 35.54
N ILE A 11 23.17 16.18 35.64
CA ILE A 11 22.83 15.27 34.54
C ILE A 11 22.29 16.15 33.42
N ALA A 12 23.20 16.71 32.64
CA ALA A 12 22.92 17.33 31.37
C ALA A 12 22.35 16.21 30.49
N ALA A 13 21.02 16.19 30.40
CA ALA A 13 20.27 15.33 29.52
C ALA A 13 20.85 15.45 28.11
N SER A 14 21.71 14.51 27.75
CA SER A 14 22.21 14.40 26.39
C SER A 14 20.97 14.23 25.52
N ARG A 15 20.63 15.25 24.72
CA ARG A 15 19.75 15.12 23.58
C ARG A 15 20.32 14.00 22.72
N ARG A 16 19.85 12.76 22.95
CA ARG A 16 20.28 11.59 22.19
C ARG A 16 19.83 11.81 20.76
N SER A 17 20.81 12.05 19.90
CA SER A 17 20.65 12.28 18.48
C SER A 17 19.80 11.17 17.87
N PHE A 18 18.76 11.57 17.15
CA PHE A 18 18.03 10.78 16.18
C PHE A 18 19.02 10.27 15.14
N ASP A 19 19.68 9.15 15.43
CA ASP A 19 20.60 8.55 14.48
C ASP A 19 20.16 7.12 14.14
N PRO A 20 19.29 6.93 13.13
CA PRO A 20 18.92 5.61 12.62
C PRO A 20 20.06 4.94 11.82
N ARG A 21 21.18 5.63 11.57
CA ARG A 21 22.30 5.14 10.75
C ARG A 21 22.82 3.76 11.16
N PRO A 22 22.91 3.31 12.44
CA PRO A 22 23.51 2.01 12.73
C PRO A 22 22.67 0.82 12.25
N ILE A 23 21.33 0.86 12.35
CA ILE A 23 20.46 -0.26 11.94
C ILE A 23 20.33 -0.29 10.42
N TRP A 24 20.03 0.85 9.80
CA TRP A 24 19.96 0.95 8.33
C TRP A 24 21.27 0.50 7.69
N VAL A 25 22.42 0.94 8.20
CA VAL A 25 23.73 0.55 7.68
C VAL A 25 24.03 -0.93 7.93
N LYS A 26 23.67 -1.50 9.09
CA LYS A 26 23.75 -2.95 9.35
C LYS A 26 22.99 -3.72 8.27
N CYS A 27 21.73 -3.36 8.03
CA CYS A 27 20.89 -4.02 7.04
C CYS A 27 21.43 -3.84 5.61
N ALA A 28 21.86 -2.63 5.26
CA ALA A 28 22.49 -2.32 3.97
C ALA A 28 23.73 -3.19 3.73
N ARG A 29 24.68 -3.23 4.66
CA ARG A 29 25.89 -4.09 4.51
C ARG A 29 25.56 -5.56 4.43
N ALA A 30 24.53 -6.02 5.15
CA ALA A 30 24.12 -7.42 5.14
C ALA A 30 23.45 -7.81 3.81
N ARG A 31 22.60 -6.96 3.24
CA ARG A 31 21.75 -7.30 2.08
C ARG A 31 22.28 -6.79 0.74
N LEU A 32 23.09 -5.72 0.73
CA LEU A 32 23.75 -5.16 -0.45
C LEU A 32 25.17 -5.73 -0.65
N ARG A 33 25.38 -7.01 -0.35
CA ARG A 33 26.65 -7.66 -0.69
C ARG A 33 26.75 -7.80 -2.21
N ALA A 34 27.88 -7.40 -2.79
CA ALA A 34 28.10 -7.36 -4.24
C ALA A 34 27.68 -8.67 -4.95
N LYS A 35 28.02 -9.84 -4.39
CA LYS A 35 27.62 -11.15 -4.97
C LYS A 35 26.10 -11.30 -5.13
N HIS A 36 25.33 -10.91 -4.12
CA HIS A 36 23.87 -11.00 -4.17
C HIS A 36 23.25 -9.90 -5.04
N MET A 37 23.82 -8.69 -5.01
CA MET A 37 23.37 -7.58 -5.86
C MET A 37 23.57 -7.87 -7.34
N LEU A 38 24.74 -8.42 -7.71
CA LEU A 38 25.04 -8.76 -9.10
C LEU A 38 24.14 -9.90 -9.59
N SER A 39 23.98 -10.97 -8.79
CA SER A 39 23.14 -12.10 -9.17
C SER A 39 21.66 -11.70 -9.35
N TRP A 40 21.05 -11.08 -8.33
CA TRP A 40 19.64 -10.65 -8.43
C TRP A 40 19.44 -9.46 -9.36
N GLY A 41 20.41 -8.54 -9.41
CA GLY A 41 20.37 -7.39 -10.31
C GLY A 41 20.43 -7.82 -11.78
N LEU A 42 21.28 -8.79 -12.12
CA LEU A 42 21.33 -9.38 -13.46
C LEU A 42 20.00 -10.02 -13.84
N VAL A 43 19.40 -10.80 -12.93
CA VAL A 43 18.08 -11.41 -13.15
C VAL A 43 17.02 -10.34 -13.41
N VAL A 44 16.93 -9.32 -12.55
CA VAL A 44 15.93 -8.25 -12.69
C VAL A 44 16.14 -7.47 -13.98
N VAL A 45 17.37 -7.03 -14.27
CA VAL A 45 17.67 -6.30 -15.51
C VAL A 45 17.36 -7.14 -16.74
N THR A 46 17.72 -8.43 -16.75
CA THR A 46 17.45 -9.33 -17.88
C THR A 46 15.95 -9.52 -18.09
N VAL A 47 15.18 -9.81 -17.02
CA VAL A 47 13.73 -9.99 -17.12
C VAL A 47 13.05 -8.69 -17.53
N THR A 48 13.39 -7.57 -16.91
CA THR A 48 12.82 -6.26 -17.26
C THR A 48 13.19 -5.87 -18.68
N ALA A 49 14.43 -6.05 -19.12
CA ALA A 49 14.86 -5.78 -20.48
C ALA A 49 14.12 -6.66 -21.49
N PHE A 50 14.01 -7.96 -21.21
CA PHE A 50 13.30 -8.89 -22.07
C PHE A 50 11.83 -8.48 -22.23
N VAL A 51 11.11 -8.25 -21.13
CA VAL A 51 9.69 -7.89 -21.19
C VAL A 51 9.51 -6.51 -21.84
N PHE A 52 10.35 -5.54 -21.48
CA PHE A 52 10.34 -4.20 -22.08
C PHE A 52 10.55 -4.27 -23.60
N LEU A 53 11.63 -4.92 -24.06
CA LEU A 53 11.96 -5.04 -25.47
C LEU A 53 10.90 -5.85 -26.21
N MET A 54 10.40 -6.92 -25.61
CA MET A 54 9.34 -7.72 -26.22
C MET A 54 8.09 -6.88 -26.46
N THR A 55 7.62 -6.12 -25.48
CA THR A 55 6.47 -5.21 -25.64
C THR A 55 6.77 -4.12 -26.67
N TYR A 56 7.89 -3.42 -26.55
CA TYR A 56 8.24 -2.30 -27.43
C TYR A 56 8.41 -2.73 -28.90
N LEU A 57 9.23 -3.76 -29.13
CA LEU A 57 9.57 -4.24 -30.47
C LEU A 57 8.37 -4.92 -31.13
N THR A 58 7.59 -5.72 -30.37
CA THR A 58 6.40 -6.35 -30.94
C THR A 58 5.39 -5.31 -31.40
N SER A 59 5.12 -4.29 -30.57
CA SER A 59 4.19 -3.21 -30.92
C SER A 59 4.66 -2.39 -32.12
N THR A 60 5.96 -2.10 -32.19
CA THR A 60 6.53 -1.29 -33.27
C THR A 60 6.65 -2.07 -34.59
N HIS A 61 7.22 -3.30 -34.56
CA HIS A 61 7.48 -4.08 -35.77
C HIS A 61 6.23 -4.72 -36.38
N ARG A 62 5.23 -5.08 -35.55
CA ARG A 62 3.94 -5.54 -36.08
C ARG A 62 3.07 -4.39 -36.59
N GLY A 63 3.55 -3.14 -36.52
CA GLY A 63 2.81 -1.97 -36.95
C GLY A 63 1.52 -1.74 -36.16
N ILE A 64 1.43 -2.27 -34.93
CA ILE A 64 0.23 -2.12 -34.08
C ILE A 64 0.11 -0.65 -33.66
N TRP A 65 1.23 -0.05 -33.24
CA TRP A 65 1.30 1.35 -32.82
C TRP A 65 2.57 2.01 -33.34
N ASN A 66 2.55 3.35 -33.38
CA ASN A 66 3.77 4.13 -33.65
C ASN A 66 4.81 3.95 -32.53
N ALA A 67 6.04 4.40 -32.76
CA ALA A 67 7.14 4.25 -31.80
C ALA A 67 6.90 4.96 -30.46
N GLU A 68 6.09 6.02 -30.45
CA GLU A 68 5.74 6.79 -29.24
C GLU A 68 4.76 6.01 -28.35
N ASN A 69 3.65 5.54 -28.93
CA ASN A 69 2.64 4.76 -28.24
C ASN A 69 3.16 3.38 -27.84
N SER A 70 4.01 2.77 -28.65
CA SER A 70 4.72 1.54 -28.28
C SER A 70 5.56 1.73 -27.02
N ALA A 71 6.20 2.90 -26.83
CA ALA A 71 6.89 3.22 -25.58
C ALA A 71 5.90 3.39 -24.41
N LYS A 72 4.73 4.01 -24.61
CA LYS A 72 3.71 4.16 -23.54
C LYS A 72 3.23 2.81 -23.01
N VAL A 73 3.00 1.81 -23.87
CA VAL A 73 2.50 0.50 -23.44
C VAL A 73 3.52 -0.26 -22.58
N THR A 74 4.84 0.01 -22.74
CA THR A 74 5.88 -0.63 -21.91
C THR A 74 5.82 -0.26 -20.43
N PHE A 75 5.15 0.84 -20.05
CA PHE A 75 4.98 1.22 -18.65
C PHE A 75 4.26 0.13 -17.85
N ILE A 76 3.24 -0.50 -18.45
CA ILE A 76 2.39 -1.50 -17.77
C ILE A 76 3.23 -2.66 -17.21
N PRO A 77 3.94 -3.44 -18.04
CA PRO A 77 4.71 -4.58 -17.53
C PRO A 77 5.85 -4.16 -16.60
N VAL A 78 6.52 -3.02 -16.85
CA VAL A 78 7.63 -2.57 -16.00
C VAL A 78 7.12 -2.15 -14.62
N ILE A 79 5.98 -1.44 -14.54
CA ILE A 79 5.33 -1.10 -13.27
C ILE A 79 4.89 -2.35 -12.52
N ILE A 80 4.37 -3.37 -13.20
CA ILE A 80 4.01 -4.65 -12.56
C ILE A 80 5.25 -5.30 -11.92
N ILE A 81 6.38 -5.34 -12.64
CA ILE A 81 7.64 -5.85 -12.10
C ILE A 81 8.08 -5.03 -10.87
N GLN A 82 8.01 -3.70 -10.94
CA GLN A 82 8.31 -2.81 -9.81
C GLN A 82 7.42 -3.09 -8.60
N ALA A 83 6.12 -3.26 -8.81
CA ALA A 83 5.16 -3.59 -7.76
C ALA A 83 5.49 -4.95 -7.12
N VAL A 84 5.79 -5.97 -7.91
CA VAL A 84 6.20 -7.29 -7.38
C VAL A 84 7.48 -7.17 -6.53
N ILE A 85 8.49 -6.45 -7.02
CA ILE A 85 9.74 -6.26 -6.27
C ILE A 85 9.49 -5.55 -4.94
N MET A 86 8.81 -4.41 -4.98
CA MET A 86 8.68 -3.54 -3.79
C MET A 86 7.61 -3.99 -2.82
N MET A 87 6.43 -4.36 -3.34
CA MET A 87 5.24 -4.65 -2.53
C MET A 87 5.16 -6.10 -2.09
N LEU A 88 5.62 -7.05 -2.91
CA LEU A 88 5.60 -8.48 -2.55
C LEU A 88 6.93 -8.93 -1.94
N LEU A 89 8.03 -8.80 -2.67
CA LEU A 89 9.34 -9.24 -2.16
C LEU A 89 9.84 -8.38 -1.01
N GLY A 90 9.66 -7.06 -1.09
CA GLY A 90 10.06 -6.12 -0.04
C GLY A 90 9.31 -6.36 1.27
N THR A 91 7.99 -6.54 1.21
CA THR A 91 7.15 -6.86 2.38
C THR A 91 7.56 -8.18 3.04
N GLY A 92 7.82 -9.23 2.24
CA GLY A 92 8.32 -10.50 2.76
C GLY A 92 9.70 -10.37 3.42
N ALA A 93 10.59 -9.55 2.85
CA ALA A 93 11.90 -9.26 3.42
C ALA A 93 11.81 -8.52 4.76
N VAL A 94 10.88 -7.57 4.89
CA VAL A 94 10.61 -6.86 6.14
C VAL A 94 10.07 -7.83 7.20
N ALA A 95 9.07 -8.65 6.85
CA ALA A 95 8.45 -9.58 7.79
C ALA A 95 9.42 -10.65 8.29
N SER A 96 10.10 -11.35 7.37
CA SER A 96 11.07 -12.37 7.72
C SER A 96 12.30 -11.80 8.43
N GLY A 97 12.79 -10.64 8.00
CA GLY A 97 13.94 -9.99 8.62
C GLY A 97 13.68 -9.62 10.07
N LEU A 98 12.51 -9.04 10.37
CA LEU A 98 12.14 -8.67 11.72
C LEU A 98 11.84 -9.90 12.59
N SER A 99 11.15 -10.90 12.04
CA SER A 99 10.86 -12.16 12.73
C SER A 99 12.14 -12.93 13.07
N ARG A 100 13.18 -12.85 12.22
CA ARG A 100 14.49 -13.47 12.51
C ARG A 100 15.19 -12.78 13.68
N GLU A 101 15.18 -11.45 13.71
CA GLU A 101 15.73 -10.70 14.85
C GLU A 101 14.96 -11.00 16.15
N ARG A 102 13.67 -11.34 16.07
CA ARG A 102 12.88 -11.84 17.20
C ARG A 102 13.30 -13.24 17.62
N GLU A 103 13.42 -14.16 16.67
CA GLU A 103 13.83 -15.54 16.89
C GLU A 103 15.21 -15.62 17.57
N GLU A 104 16.15 -14.78 17.14
CA GLU A 104 17.50 -14.64 17.69
C GLU A 104 17.54 -13.84 19.02
N ARG A 105 16.38 -13.41 19.55
CA ARG A 105 16.24 -12.54 20.74
C ARG A 105 16.96 -11.19 20.64
N LEU A 106 17.35 -10.78 19.43
CA LEU A 106 17.99 -9.49 19.17
C LEU A 106 17.04 -8.31 19.41
N LEU A 107 15.73 -8.51 19.33
CA LEU A 107 14.75 -7.47 19.67
C LEU A 107 14.88 -6.99 21.13
N ASP A 108 15.11 -7.89 22.08
CA ASP A 108 15.27 -7.52 23.48
C ASP A 108 16.58 -6.76 23.73
N TYR A 109 17.66 -7.19 23.08
CA TYR A 109 18.90 -6.43 23.07
C TYR A 109 18.71 -5.05 22.45
N HIS A 110 18.01 -4.97 21.32
CA HIS A 110 17.70 -3.70 20.69
C HIS A 110 16.87 -2.80 21.60
N ARG A 111 15.95 -3.31 22.41
CA ARG A 111 15.20 -2.52 23.40
C ARG A 111 16.12 -1.84 24.43
N MET A 112 17.19 -2.52 24.86
CA MET A 112 18.17 -1.99 25.82
C MET A 112 19.13 -0.95 25.21
N THR A 113 19.31 -0.94 23.89
CA THR A 113 20.16 0.06 23.23
C THR A 113 19.60 1.48 23.37
N PRO A 114 20.45 2.52 23.54
CA PRO A 114 20.05 3.91 23.79
C PRO A 114 19.42 4.62 22.58
N MET A 115 18.85 3.89 21.62
CA MET A 115 18.17 4.43 20.44
C MET A 115 16.65 4.52 20.67
N SER A 116 16.01 5.54 20.10
CA SER A 116 14.55 5.69 20.15
C SER A 116 13.85 4.59 19.34
N ALA A 117 12.64 4.20 19.75
CA ALA A 117 11.82 3.22 19.02
C ALA A 117 11.57 3.66 17.56
N THR A 118 11.30 4.95 17.33
CA THR A 118 11.10 5.51 15.99
C THR A 118 12.33 5.32 15.09
N ALA A 119 13.54 5.56 15.62
CA ALA A 119 14.77 5.36 14.85
C ALA A 119 14.98 3.87 14.49
N LYS A 120 14.62 2.95 15.40
CA LYS A 120 14.66 1.50 15.15
C LYS A 120 13.66 1.11 14.06
N ILE A 121 12.42 1.57 14.18
CA ILE A 121 11.35 1.30 13.20
C ILE A 121 11.75 1.82 11.82
N ALA A 122 12.20 3.07 11.71
CA ALA A 122 12.68 3.62 10.44
C ALA A 122 13.87 2.81 9.89
N GLY A 123 14.83 2.46 10.75
CA GLY A 123 15.98 1.63 10.38
C GLY A 123 15.59 0.28 9.79
N PHE A 124 14.62 -0.42 10.39
CA PHE A 124 14.11 -1.70 9.88
C PHE A 124 13.20 -1.54 8.66
N LEU A 125 12.28 -0.57 8.68
CA LEU A 125 11.32 -0.28 7.61
C LEU A 125 12.01 -0.07 6.27
N PHE A 126 13.07 0.73 6.27
CA PHE A 126 13.82 1.01 5.05
C PHE A 126 14.98 0.00 4.87
N GLY A 127 15.65 -0.40 5.95
CA GLY A 127 16.87 -1.20 5.87
C GLY A 127 16.61 -2.66 5.50
N LEU A 128 15.57 -3.28 6.04
CA LEU A 128 15.25 -4.67 5.71
C LEU A 128 14.96 -4.89 4.23
N PRO A 129 14.21 -4.03 3.52
CA PRO A 129 13.95 -4.17 2.08
C PRO A 129 14.94 -3.39 1.18
N VAL A 130 16.11 -2.97 1.71
CA VAL A 130 17.09 -2.16 0.96
C VAL A 130 17.54 -2.79 -0.37
N ARG A 131 17.62 -4.12 -0.45
CA ARG A 131 17.92 -4.83 -1.69
C ARG A 131 16.81 -4.61 -2.72
N GLU A 132 15.55 -4.67 -2.31
CA GLU A 132 14.42 -4.49 -3.21
C GLU A 132 14.34 -3.05 -3.71
N TYR A 133 14.68 -2.04 -2.88
CA TYR A 133 14.88 -0.65 -3.36
C TYR A 133 15.98 -0.56 -4.43
N PHE A 134 17.09 -1.28 -4.25
CA PHE A 134 18.14 -1.35 -5.27
C PHE A 134 17.65 -2.02 -6.56
N LEU A 135 16.95 -3.15 -6.46
CA LEU A 135 16.39 -3.85 -7.64
C LEU A 135 15.36 -2.98 -8.36
N PHE A 136 14.52 -2.25 -7.63
CA PHE A 136 13.61 -1.26 -8.19
C PHE A 136 14.37 -0.18 -8.96
N LEU A 137 15.47 0.36 -8.40
CA LEU A 137 16.27 1.37 -9.07
C LEU A 137 16.84 0.88 -10.40
N LEU A 138 17.22 -0.41 -10.50
CA LEU A 138 17.68 -1.01 -11.76
C LEU A 138 16.60 -1.05 -12.86
N THR A 139 15.32 -0.96 -12.50
CA THR A 139 14.22 -0.90 -13.48
C THR A 139 13.90 0.53 -13.94
N MET A 140 14.41 1.56 -13.24
CA MET A 140 14.12 2.96 -13.56
C MET A 140 14.60 3.42 -14.95
N PRO A 141 15.77 2.98 -15.47
CA PRO A 141 16.20 3.36 -16.82
C PRO A 141 15.16 3.03 -17.91
N PHE A 142 14.42 1.93 -17.77
CA PHE A 142 13.37 1.54 -18.71
C PHE A 142 12.17 2.49 -18.66
N ILE A 143 11.74 2.89 -17.45
CA ILE A 143 10.67 3.88 -17.27
C ILE A 143 11.09 5.26 -17.77
N VAL A 144 12.33 5.68 -17.48
CA VAL A 144 12.86 6.96 -17.96
C VAL A 144 12.92 6.97 -19.48
N PHE A 145 13.43 5.90 -20.10
CA PHE A 145 13.43 5.77 -21.55
C PHE A 145 12.00 5.83 -22.12
N ALA A 146 11.06 5.08 -21.53
CA ALA A 146 9.67 5.08 -21.96
C ALA A 146 9.06 6.48 -21.88
N ALA A 147 9.24 7.17 -20.75
CA ALA A 147 8.72 8.52 -20.51
C ALA A 147 9.27 9.55 -21.50
N VAL A 148 10.59 9.54 -21.74
CA VAL A 148 11.24 10.45 -22.70
C VAL A 148 10.78 10.14 -24.12
N LYS A 149 10.79 8.86 -24.52
CA LYS A 149 10.44 8.46 -25.88
C LYS A 149 8.97 8.70 -26.20
N SER A 150 8.10 8.61 -25.19
CA SER A 150 6.66 8.75 -25.36
C SER A 150 6.12 10.15 -25.05
N GLY A 151 6.98 11.10 -24.65
CA GLY A 151 6.53 12.41 -24.17
C GLY A 151 5.60 12.35 -22.95
N PHE A 152 5.72 11.31 -22.10
CA PHE A 152 4.79 11.11 -20.98
C PHE A 152 4.91 12.25 -19.97
N PRO A 153 3.79 12.85 -19.50
CA PRO A 153 3.83 13.94 -18.53
C PRO A 153 4.52 13.53 -17.21
N LEU A 154 5.70 14.10 -16.94
CA LEU A 154 6.49 13.78 -15.75
C LEU A 154 5.74 14.06 -14.43
N GLY A 155 4.84 15.05 -14.42
CA GLY A 155 3.98 15.34 -13.27
C GLY A 155 3.03 14.19 -12.93
N LYS A 156 2.39 13.57 -13.93
CA LYS A 156 1.54 12.38 -13.71
C LYS A 156 2.37 11.21 -13.20
N LEU A 157 3.56 11.00 -13.76
CA LEU A 157 4.47 9.95 -13.31
C LEU A 157 4.94 10.16 -11.86
N ALA A 158 5.22 11.41 -11.47
CA ALA A 158 5.58 11.76 -10.11
C ALA A 158 4.43 11.51 -9.11
N HIS A 159 3.19 11.88 -9.46
CA HIS A 159 2.01 11.57 -8.65
C HIS A 159 1.78 10.07 -8.49
N PHE A 160 1.96 9.30 -9.57
CA PHE A 160 1.90 7.85 -9.53
C PHE A 160 2.94 7.28 -8.54
N TYR A 161 4.21 7.68 -8.66
CA TYR A 161 5.25 7.17 -7.76
C TYR A 161 5.08 7.63 -6.32
N LEU A 162 4.49 8.80 -6.07
CA LEU A 162 4.16 9.26 -4.73
C LEU A 162 3.17 8.30 -4.05
N VAL A 163 2.09 7.92 -4.74
CA VAL A 163 1.14 6.92 -4.22
C VAL A 163 1.78 5.54 -4.15
N PHE A 164 2.57 5.17 -5.15
CA PHE A 164 3.29 3.89 -5.18
C PHE A 164 4.15 3.69 -3.93
N PHE A 165 5.00 4.66 -3.58
CA PHE A 165 5.84 4.55 -2.39
C PHE A 165 5.05 4.61 -1.08
N SER A 166 3.98 5.38 -1.03
CA SER A 166 3.06 5.37 0.11
C SER A 166 2.44 3.98 0.32
N SER A 167 1.95 3.31 -0.73
CA SER A 167 1.48 1.92 -0.68
C SER A 167 2.57 0.93 -0.28
N VAL A 168 3.79 1.09 -0.81
CA VAL A 168 4.95 0.27 -0.44
C VAL A 168 5.20 0.35 1.06
N TRP A 169 5.15 1.55 1.65
CA TRP A 169 5.34 1.72 3.08
C TRP A 169 4.20 1.11 3.89
N VAL A 170 2.94 1.21 3.43
CA VAL A 170 1.82 0.51 4.08
C VAL A 170 2.12 -0.98 4.16
N TYR A 171 2.54 -1.61 3.06
CA TYR A 171 2.82 -3.03 3.06
C TYR A 171 4.08 -3.41 3.84
N HIS A 172 5.13 -2.60 3.80
CA HIS A 172 6.30 -2.84 4.64
C HIS A 172 5.97 -2.73 6.13
N MET A 173 5.11 -1.77 6.52
CA MET A 173 4.56 -1.68 7.88
C MET A 173 3.73 -2.91 8.25
N THR A 174 2.88 -3.41 7.35
CA THR A 174 2.17 -4.69 7.53
C THR A 174 3.15 -5.85 7.71
N GLY A 175 4.22 -5.89 6.94
CA GLY A 175 5.31 -6.83 7.09
C GLY A 175 5.95 -6.77 8.47
N MET A 176 6.19 -5.57 9.02
CA MET A 176 6.71 -5.43 10.38
C MET A 176 5.72 -5.94 11.42
N VAL A 177 4.42 -5.64 11.28
CA VAL A 177 3.40 -6.18 12.20
C VAL A 177 3.40 -7.71 12.17
N ALA A 178 3.43 -8.31 10.98
CA ALA A 178 3.52 -9.77 10.83
C ALA A 178 4.82 -10.34 11.41
N GLY A 179 5.95 -9.65 11.21
CA GLY A 179 7.26 -10.04 11.74
C GLY A 179 7.34 -9.96 13.27
N MET A 180 6.64 -9.01 13.89
CA MET A 180 6.49 -8.95 15.35
C MET A 180 5.52 -10.01 15.88
N ALA A 181 4.48 -10.37 15.14
CA ALA A 181 3.50 -11.36 15.56
C ALA A 181 4.05 -12.79 15.50
N SER A 182 4.87 -13.11 14.51
CA SER A 182 5.38 -14.47 14.27
C SER A 182 6.82 -14.66 14.75
N SER A 183 7.08 -15.78 15.41
CA SER A 183 8.44 -16.21 15.80
C SER A 183 9.19 -16.95 14.70
N ARG A 184 8.53 -17.26 13.58
CA ARG A 184 9.12 -18.04 12.47
C ARG A 184 9.25 -17.17 11.22
N PRO A 185 10.48 -16.88 10.75
CA PRO A 185 10.72 -15.95 9.63
C PRO A 185 9.99 -16.31 8.34
N ARG A 186 9.94 -17.61 8.00
CA ARG A 186 9.24 -18.08 6.79
C ARG A 186 7.74 -17.87 6.88
N VAL A 187 7.15 -18.16 8.05
CA VAL A 187 5.71 -17.97 8.28
C VAL A 187 5.36 -16.48 8.23
N ALA A 188 6.18 -15.63 8.86
CA ALA A 188 6.01 -14.19 8.80
C ALA A 188 5.99 -13.66 7.35
N SER A 189 6.94 -14.09 6.52
CA SER A 189 7.00 -13.71 5.11
C SER A 189 5.76 -14.18 4.34
N ILE A 190 5.37 -15.46 4.49
CA ILE A 190 4.22 -16.03 3.77
C ILE A 190 2.93 -15.32 4.18
N MET A 191 2.73 -15.05 5.48
CA MET A 191 1.56 -14.31 5.96
C MET A 191 1.51 -12.89 5.37
N ALA A 192 2.63 -12.16 5.39
CA ALA A 192 2.67 -10.79 4.89
C ALA A 192 2.51 -10.72 3.35
N GLN A 193 3.15 -11.63 2.62
CA GLN A 193 3.03 -11.72 1.15
C GLN A 193 1.65 -12.21 0.73
N GLY A 194 1.11 -13.22 1.42
CA GLY A 194 -0.25 -13.71 1.21
C GLY A 194 -1.28 -12.61 1.41
N MET A 195 -1.11 -11.77 2.44
CA MET A 195 -1.95 -10.59 2.64
C MET A 195 -1.88 -9.64 1.43
N VAL A 196 -0.70 -9.32 0.91
CA VAL A 196 -0.56 -8.47 -0.29
C VAL A 196 -1.29 -9.09 -1.50
N VAL A 197 -1.12 -10.38 -1.74
CA VAL A 197 -1.81 -11.09 -2.84
C VAL A 197 -3.32 -11.04 -2.66
N VAL A 198 -3.82 -11.34 -1.46
CA VAL A 198 -5.24 -11.25 -1.13
C VAL A 198 -5.77 -9.83 -1.37
N LEU A 199 -5.01 -8.80 -0.98
CA LEU A 199 -5.42 -7.42 -1.19
C LEU A 199 -5.58 -7.08 -2.67
N TYR A 200 -4.68 -7.55 -3.54
CA TYR A 200 -4.75 -7.29 -4.98
C TYR A 200 -5.80 -8.13 -5.71
N LEU A 201 -6.17 -9.32 -5.20
CA LEU A 201 -7.12 -10.22 -5.86
C LEU A 201 -8.56 -10.05 -5.34
N ILE A 202 -8.72 -9.85 -4.03
CA ILE A 202 -10.03 -9.82 -3.37
C ILE A 202 -10.59 -8.40 -3.29
N LEU A 203 -9.78 -7.39 -2.95
CA LEU A 203 -10.32 -6.04 -2.73
C LEU A 203 -10.97 -5.41 -3.95
N PRO A 204 -10.46 -5.59 -5.19
CA PRO A 204 -11.17 -5.09 -6.38
C PRO A 204 -12.58 -5.67 -6.54
N ARG A 205 -12.88 -6.82 -5.90
CA ARG A 205 -14.21 -7.44 -5.92
C ARG A 205 -15.17 -6.83 -4.89
N LEU A 206 -14.66 -6.23 -3.82
CA LEU A 206 -15.51 -5.60 -2.78
C LEU A 206 -16.18 -4.32 -3.27
N GLU A 207 -15.66 -3.72 -4.33
CA GLU A 207 -16.25 -2.55 -4.95
C GLU A 207 -17.62 -2.83 -5.58
N LEU A 208 -17.89 -4.08 -5.99
CA LEU A 208 -19.20 -4.49 -6.49
C LEU A 208 -20.32 -4.24 -5.47
N VAL A 209 -19.98 -4.18 -4.18
CA VAL A 209 -20.91 -3.92 -3.09
C VAL A 209 -20.74 -2.51 -2.49
N GLY A 210 -20.13 -1.60 -3.25
CA GLY A 210 -19.96 -0.20 -2.86
C GLY A 210 -18.76 0.09 -1.94
N LEU A 211 -17.93 -0.90 -1.63
CA LEU A 211 -16.81 -0.75 -0.69
C LEU A 211 -15.51 -0.26 -1.36
N ARG A 212 -15.59 0.84 -2.10
CA ARG A 212 -14.49 1.42 -2.90
C ARG A 212 -13.23 1.77 -2.10
N PHE A 213 -13.39 2.14 -0.83
CA PHE A 213 -12.30 2.53 0.07
C PHE A 213 -11.12 1.56 0.07
N PHE A 214 -11.38 0.24 0.05
CA PHE A 214 -10.33 -0.76 0.16
C PHE A 214 -9.38 -0.76 -1.03
N GLU A 215 -9.84 -0.43 -2.24
CA GLU A 215 -8.98 -0.41 -3.44
C GLU A 215 -7.82 0.60 -3.31
N TYR A 216 -8.01 1.66 -2.52
CA TYR A 216 -7.01 2.68 -2.24
C TYR A 216 -5.90 2.22 -1.29
N PHE A 217 -5.98 0.99 -0.79
CA PHE A 217 -4.85 0.32 -0.14
C PHE A 217 -3.79 -0.12 -1.16
N THR A 218 -4.14 -0.13 -2.45
CA THR A 218 -3.30 -0.53 -3.57
C THR A 218 -2.96 0.67 -4.47
N ILE A 219 -2.10 0.45 -5.46
CA ILE A 219 -1.81 1.46 -6.50
C ILE A 219 -2.83 1.47 -7.64
N LEU A 220 -3.74 0.50 -7.70
CA LEU A 220 -4.64 0.31 -8.85
C LEU A 220 -5.43 1.58 -9.20
N PRO A 221 -6.03 2.32 -8.23
CA PRO A 221 -6.77 3.53 -8.57
C PRO A 221 -5.91 4.61 -9.24
N THR A 222 -4.68 4.81 -8.77
CA THR A 222 -3.78 5.81 -9.37
C THR A 222 -3.17 5.32 -10.68
N PHE A 223 -2.93 4.01 -10.80
CA PHE A 223 -2.49 3.40 -12.05
C PHE A 223 -3.53 3.58 -13.15
N PHE A 224 -4.79 3.20 -12.92
CA PHE A 224 -5.85 3.34 -13.92
C PHE A 224 -6.27 4.80 -14.13
N GLY A 225 -6.45 5.57 -13.05
CA GLY A 225 -6.92 6.95 -13.12
C GLY A 225 -5.88 7.96 -13.63
N MET A 226 -4.61 7.59 -13.77
CA MET A 226 -3.56 8.50 -14.28
C MET A 226 -2.70 7.92 -15.38
N VAL A 227 -2.07 6.76 -15.12
CA VAL A 227 -1.15 6.15 -16.10
C VAL A 227 -1.96 5.61 -17.26
N TYR A 228 -2.95 4.78 -16.97
CA TYR A 228 -3.79 4.19 -18.00
C TYR A 228 -4.64 5.25 -18.72
N ASP A 229 -5.20 6.24 -18.02
CA ASP A 229 -5.89 7.40 -18.61
C ASP A 229 -5.05 8.09 -19.69
N GLU A 230 -3.77 8.36 -19.40
CA GLU A 230 -2.85 8.98 -20.37
C GLU A 230 -2.50 8.05 -21.54
N LEU A 231 -2.39 6.75 -21.30
CA LEU A 231 -2.19 5.76 -22.36
C LEU A 231 -3.41 5.69 -23.29
N ALA A 232 -4.60 5.72 -22.71
CA ALA A 232 -5.88 5.68 -23.39
C ALA A 232 -6.14 6.94 -24.25
N ALA A 233 -5.92 8.13 -23.67
CA ALA A 233 -6.17 9.41 -24.34
C ALA A 233 -5.34 9.62 -25.62
N ASN A 234 -4.22 8.90 -25.75
CA ASN A 234 -3.29 9.01 -26.88
C ASN A 234 -3.41 7.87 -27.91
N ASN A 235 -4.51 7.09 -27.90
CA ASN A 235 -4.71 5.90 -28.74
C ASN A 235 -3.56 4.88 -28.63
N ALA A 236 -2.84 4.84 -27.50
CA ALA A 236 -1.76 3.88 -27.30
C ALA A 236 -2.28 2.49 -26.91
N LEU A 237 -3.54 2.38 -26.53
CA LEU A 237 -4.26 1.15 -26.26
C LEU A 237 -5.57 1.16 -27.05
N LEU A 238 -6.06 -0.04 -27.40
CA LEU A 238 -7.44 -0.19 -27.86
C LEU A 238 -8.37 0.28 -26.74
N TYR A 239 -8.93 1.47 -26.92
CA TYR A 239 -9.82 2.09 -25.95
C TYR A 239 -11.22 1.52 -26.14
N ASP A 240 -11.47 0.40 -25.48
CA ASP A 240 -12.81 -0.20 -25.42
C ASP A 240 -13.68 0.50 -24.37
N SER A 241 -15.00 0.40 -24.50
CA SER A 241 -15.99 1.01 -23.61
C SER A 241 -15.79 0.61 -22.14
N ASP A 242 -15.45 -0.65 -21.89
CA ASP A 242 -15.15 -1.16 -20.55
C ASP A 242 -13.92 -0.49 -19.93
N THR A 243 -12.93 -0.22 -20.77
CA THR A 243 -11.68 0.41 -20.36
C THR A 243 -11.89 1.90 -20.07
N ALA A 244 -12.72 2.57 -20.88
CA ALA A 244 -13.14 3.95 -20.65
C ALA A 244 -13.88 4.11 -19.31
N ALA A 245 -14.79 3.18 -19.01
CA ALA A 245 -15.53 3.15 -17.77
C ALA A 245 -14.61 2.94 -16.55
N LEU A 246 -13.60 2.09 -16.67
CA LEU A 246 -12.58 1.88 -15.62
C LEU A 246 -11.74 3.14 -15.37
N VAL A 247 -11.30 3.82 -16.42
CA VAL A 247 -10.50 5.06 -16.30
C VAL A 247 -11.30 6.18 -15.63
N GLN A 248 -12.52 6.45 -16.13
CA GLN A 248 -13.39 7.50 -15.58
C GLN A 248 -13.71 7.24 -14.11
N ARG A 249 -13.93 5.97 -13.75
CA ARG A 249 -14.19 5.53 -12.37
C ARG A 249 -13.06 5.89 -11.40
N TYR A 250 -11.81 5.85 -11.84
CA TYR A 250 -10.66 6.11 -10.97
C TYR A 250 -10.14 7.54 -11.01
N ARG A 251 -10.70 8.37 -11.89
CA ARG A 251 -10.32 9.79 -12.00
C ARG A 251 -10.83 10.59 -10.81
N ASP A 252 -12.12 10.46 -10.52
CA ASP A 252 -12.82 11.21 -9.47
C ASP A 252 -13.47 10.26 -8.48
N VAL A 253 -13.21 10.50 -7.20
CA VAL A 253 -13.66 9.68 -6.06
C VAL A 253 -14.77 10.43 -5.33
N PRO A 254 -16.03 9.99 -5.44
CA PRO A 254 -17.09 10.61 -4.66
C PRO A 254 -16.93 10.19 -3.18
N PHE A 255 -16.89 11.19 -2.30
CA PHE A 255 -16.67 11.01 -0.87
C PHE A 255 -17.56 11.98 -0.08
N PHE A 256 -18.62 11.46 0.53
CA PHE A 256 -19.76 12.26 0.96
C PHE A 256 -20.29 13.12 -0.19
N ASP A 257 -20.57 14.41 0.04
CA ASP A 257 -21.02 15.35 -1.00
C ASP A 257 -19.86 16.00 -1.77
N PHE A 258 -18.61 15.56 -1.52
CA PHE A 258 -17.42 16.07 -2.17
C PHE A 258 -16.89 15.09 -3.23
N THR A 259 -16.22 15.63 -4.23
CA THR A 259 -15.44 14.83 -5.19
C THR A 259 -13.95 15.08 -4.94
N LEU A 260 -13.21 14.02 -4.65
CA LEU A 260 -11.77 14.06 -4.42
C LEU A 260 -11.05 13.42 -5.59
N ARG A 261 -9.89 13.96 -5.98
CA ARG A 261 -9.03 13.29 -6.96
C ARG A 261 -8.43 12.01 -6.34
N SER A 262 -8.12 11.03 -7.19
CA SER A 262 -7.58 9.74 -6.76
C SER A 262 -6.33 9.83 -5.87
N THR A 263 -5.35 10.67 -6.21
CA THR A 263 -4.08 10.79 -5.46
C THR A 263 -4.25 11.28 -4.02
N PRO A 264 -4.84 12.47 -3.75
CA PRO A 264 -5.00 12.92 -2.37
C PRO A 264 -5.87 11.96 -1.55
N TYR A 265 -6.90 11.36 -2.16
CA TYR A 265 -7.71 10.36 -1.47
C TYR A 265 -6.87 9.12 -1.09
N ALA A 266 -6.08 8.57 -2.03
CA ALA A 266 -5.17 7.46 -1.76
C ALA A 266 -4.18 7.78 -0.62
N LEU A 267 -3.58 8.97 -0.64
CA LEU A 267 -2.62 9.39 0.40
C LEU A 267 -3.28 9.58 1.76
N LEU A 268 -4.53 10.06 1.83
CA LEU A 268 -5.28 10.16 3.08
C LEU A 268 -5.54 8.77 3.68
N VAL A 269 -6.02 7.83 2.85
CA VAL A 269 -6.30 6.45 3.27
C VAL A 269 -5.03 5.75 3.72
N GLN A 270 -3.98 5.79 2.90
CA GLN A 270 -2.71 5.13 3.17
C GLN A 270 -1.98 5.79 4.34
N GLY A 271 -2.03 7.12 4.47
CA GLY A 271 -1.45 7.86 5.58
C GLY A 271 -2.12 7.52 6.92
N PHE A 272 -3.46 7.37 6.92
CA PHE A 272 -4.20 6.89 8.08
C PHE A 272 -3.76 5.48 8.50
N LEU A 273 -3.68 4.54 7.55
CA LEU A 273 -3.20 3.18 7.81
C LEU A 273 -1.75 3.14 8.29
N LEU A 274 -0.85 3.91 7.66
CA LEU A 274 0.54 4.05 8.06
C LEU A 274 0.64 4.52 9.51
N THR A 275 -0.15 5.52 9.88
CA THR A 275 -0.17 6.06 11.25
C THR A 275 -0.64 5.00 12.24
N MET A 276 -1.73 4.28 11.93
CA MET A 276 -2.24 3.20 12.77
C MET A 276 -1.22 2.07 12.96
N MET A 277 -0.63 1.58 11.88
CA MET A 277 0.41 0.53 11.93
C MET A 277 1.67 1.03 12.65
N PHE A 278 2.04 2.29 12.48
CA PHE A 278 3.19 2.89 13.15
C PHE A 278 2.99 2.93 14.67
N VAL A 279 1.80 3.34 15.13
CA VAL A 279 1.45 3.31 16.55
C VAL A 279 1.52 1.88 17.10
N ILE A 280 0.98 0.90 16.37
CA ILE A 280 1.03 -0.53 16.74
C ILE A 280 2.47 -1.00 16.92
N VAL A 281 3.29 -0.84 15.87
CA VAL A 281 4.69 -1.26 15.85
C VAL A 281 5.48 -0.54 16.95
N ARG A 282 5.27 0.77 17.15
CA ARG A 282 5.94 1.56 18.19
C ARG A 282 5.60 1.08 19.59
N ARG A 283 4.34 0.77 19.86
CA ARG A 283 3.92 0.25 21.18
C ARG A 283 4.54 -1.11 21.46
N LYS A 284 4.43 -2.04 20.51
CA LYS A 284 5.06 -3.38 20.60
C LYS A 284 6.58 -3.33 20.68
N TRP A 285 7.19 -2.29 20.11
CA TRP A 285 8.63 -2.06 20.25
C TRP A 285 9.00 -1.69 21.68
N LEU A 286 8.26 -0.77 22.29
CA LEU A 286 8.52 -0.28 23.65
C LEU A 286 8.22 -1.34 24.71
N ASP A 287 7.14 -2.08 24.52
CA ASP A 287 6.71 -3.14 25.43
C ASP A 287 6.00 -4.25 24.63
N GLU A 288 6.56 -5.47 24.67
CA GLU A 288 6.00 -6.62 23.97
C GLU A 288 4.62 -7.02 24.48
N PHE A 289 4.43 -6.89 25.79
CA PHE A 289 3.22 -7.30 26.48
C PHE A 289 2.12 -6.25 26.38
N SER A 290 2.45 -5.02 25.96
CA SER A 290 1.46 -3.99 25.71
C SER A 290 0.46 -4.39 24.62
N HIS A 291 -0.80 -4.02 24.80
CA HIS A 291 -1.80 -4.14 23.74
C HIS A 291 -1.37 -3.32 22.52
N PRO A 292 -1.54 -3.85 21.29
CA PRO A 292 -1.14 -3.17 20.07
C PRO A 292 -1.71 -1.75 19.95
N LEU A 293 -2.91 -1.47 20.46
CA LEU A 293 -3.47 -0.12 20.58
C LEU A 293 -3.96 0.18 22.00
N THR A 294 -4.10 1.46 22.34
CA THR A 294 -4.91 1.87 23.51
C THR A 294 -6.40 1.79 23.16
N LYS A 295 -7.28 1.80 24.17
CA LYS A 295 -8.74 1.98 24.01
C LYS A 295 -9.06 3.19 23.12
N LEU A 296 -8.45 4.34 23.40
CA LEU A 296 -8.63 5.56 22.61
C LEU A 296 -8.10 5.39 21.18
N GLY A 297 -6.92 4.78 21.00
CA GLY A 297 -6.35 4.54 19.68
C GLY A 297 -7.20 3.59 18.83
N ALA A 298 -7.77 2.56 19.44
CA ALA A 298 -8.70 1.65 18.76
C ALA A 298 -10.03 2.33 18.43
N LEU A 299 -10.55 3.20 19.31
CA LEU A 299 -11.76 4.00 19.03
C LEU A 299 -11.53 4.95 17.86
N VAL A 300 -10.42 5.70 17.86
CA VAL A 300 -10.04 6.60 16.76
C VAL A 300 -9.80 5.83 15.47
N GLY A 301 -9.14 4.66 15.57
CA GLY A 301 -8.94 3.75 14.45
C GLY A 301 -10.25 3.26 13.85
N PHE A 302 -11.18 2.79 14.69
CA PHE A 302 -12.49 2.34 14.27
C PHE A 302 -13.31 3.47 13.64
N ALA A 303 -13.41 4.62 14.31
CA ALA A 303 -14.12 5.79 13.81
C ALA A 303 -13.55 6.29 12.47
N GLY A 304 -12.21 6.31 12.32
CA GLY A 304 -11.57 6.69 11.07
C GLY A 304 -11.94 5.75 9.92
N ILE A 305 -11.91 4.42 10.14
CA ILE A 305 -12.34 3.46 9.11
C ILE A 305 -13.83 3.63 8.79
N LEU A 306 -14.68 3.85 9.79
CA LEU A 306 -16.11 4.12 9.59
C LEU A 306 -16.36 5.38 8.76
N VAL A 307 -15.61 6.46 8.98
CA VAL A 307 -15.72 7.69 8.18
C VAL A 307 -15.40 7.40 6.71
N PHE A 308 -14.34 6.62 6.45
CA PHE A 308 -14.02 6.24 5.07
C PHE A 308 -15.07 5.34 4.43
N LEU A 309 -15.58 4.36 5.19
CA LEU A 309 -16.59 3.41 4.73
C LEU A 309 -17.92 4.13 4.42
N ALA A 310 -18.41 4.93 5.37
CA ALA A 310 -19.62 5.72 5.23
C ALA A 310 -19.49 6.77 4.11
N GLY A 311 -18.34 7.44 4.00
CA GLY A 311 -18.13 8.45 2.96
C GLY A 311 -18.14 7.90 1.53
N ASN A 312 -17.72 6.65 1.31
CA ASN A 312 -17.84 6.01 -0.02
C ASN A 312 -19.25 5.49 -0.29
N LEU A 313 -19.99 5.09 0.75
CA LEU A 313 -21.36 4.62 0.59
C LEU A 313 -22.35 5.77 0.43
N TRP A 314 -22.07 6.93 1.02
CA TRP A 314 -22.97 8.08 1.00
C TRP A 314 -23.46 8.45 -0.40
N PRO A 315 -22.61 8.61 -1.44
CA PRO A 315 -23.06 8.90 -2.81
C PRO A 315 -24.04 7.86 -3.37
N ILE A 316 -23.91 6.59 -2.98
CA ILE A 316 -24.82 5.52 -3.42
C ILE A 316 -26.19 5.65 -2.76
N LEU A 317 -26.24 6.22 -1.55
CA LEU A 317 -27.47 6.40 -0.77
C LEU A 317 -28.16 7.73 -1.09
N SER A 318 -27.41 8.77 -1.42
CA SER A 318 -27.93 10.12 -1.65
C SER A 318 -28.24 10.41 -3.11
N ASP A 319 -27.50 9.84 -4.07
CA ASP A 319 -27.67 10.09 -5.50
C ASP A 319 -28.34 8.91 -6.21
N ARG A 320 -29.56 9.15 -6.72
CA ARG A 320 -30.33 8.16 -7.48
C ARG A 320 -29.63 7.70 -8.75
N ALA A 321 -28.86 8.57 -9.41
CA ALA A 321 -28.15 8.21 -10.64
C ALA A 321 -26.99 7.24 -10.35
N VAL A 322 -26.26 7.49 -9.25
CA VAL A 322 -25.18 6.59 -8.79
C VAL A 322 -25.76 5.24 -8.35
N PHE A 323 -26.89 5.25 -7.65
CA PHE A 323 -27.61 4.03 -7.26
C PHE A 323 -28.12 3.25 -8.47
N ALA A 324 -28.74 3.91 -9.45
CA ALA A 324 -29.22 3.29 -10.68
C ALA A 324 -28.06 2.66 -11.49
N ALA A 325 -26.92 3.34 -11.58
CA ALA A 325 -25.72 2.80 -12.21
C ALA A 325 -25.20 1.53 -11.51
N LEU A 326 -25.35 1.43 -10.18
CA LEU A 326 -25.00 0.22 -9.43
C LEU A 326 -25.98 -0.92 -9.70
N LEU A 327 -27.28 -0.65 -9.78
CA LEU A 327 -28.30 -1.66 -10.13
C LEU A 327 -28.03 -2.29 -11.50
N VAL A 328 -27.72 -1.47 -12.50
CA VAL A 328 -27.33 -1.95 -13.84
C VAL A 328 -26.11 -2.87 -13.77
N ARG A 329 -25.08 -2.47 -13.00
CA ARG A 329 -23.85 -3.28 -12.84
C ARG A 329 -24.08 -4.63 -12.15
N LEU A 330 -25.06 -4.71 -11.27
CA LEU A 330 -25.43 -5.95 -10.58
C LEU A 330 -26.34 -6.85 -11.44
N GLY A 331 -26.64 -6.45 -12.69
CA GLY A 331 -27.53 -7.19 -13.58
C GLY A 331 -29.00 -7.14 -13.13
N ALA A 332 -29.34 -6.18 -12.27
CA ALA A 332 -30.67 -6.04 -11.70
C ALA A 332 -31.61 -5.13 -12.52
N ALA A 333 -31.16 -4.68 -13.70
CA ALA A 333 -31.84 -3.67 -14.53
C ALA A 333 -32.52 -4.21 -15.80
N ASP A 334 -32.38 -5.50 -16.13
CA ASP A 334 -33.09 -6.10 -17.27
C ASP A 334 -34.56 -6.37 -16.86
N GLY A 335 -35.44 -5.37 -17.05
CA GLY A 335 -36.90 -5.52 -16.86
C GLY A 335 -37.59 -4.41 -16.06
N LEU A 336 -37.20 -3.15 -16.26
CA LEU A 336 -37.78 -2.01 -15.55
C LEU A 336 -39.10 -1.55 -16.20
N ASP A 337 -40.23 -2.08 -15.74
CA ASP A 337 -41.53 -1.38 -15.90
C ASP A 337 -42.51 -1.59 -14.72
N GLU A 338 -42.40 -2.65 -13.88
CA GLU A 338 -43.28 -2.80 -12.69
C GLU A 338 -42.61 -3.32 -11.40
N SER A 339 -41.31 -3.66 -11.42
CA SER A 339 -40.55 -4.23 -10.27
C SER A 339 -39.52 -3.24 -9.67
N GLU A 340 -39.78 -1.93 -9.76
CA GLU A 340 -38.83 -0.89 -9.32
C GLU A 340 -38.66 -0.80 -7.79
N SER A 341 -39.70 -1.08 -7.00
CA SER A 341 -39.64 -0.92 -5.54
C SER A 341 -38.96 -2.11 -4.83
N GLY A 342 -39.20 -3.33 -5.31
CA GLY A 342 -38.69 -4.56 -4.69
C GLY A 342 -37.18 -4.75 -4.90
N THR A 343 -36.72 -4.60 -6.15
CA THR A 343 -35.30 -4.82 -6.52
C THR A 343 -34.38 -3.76 -5.92
N SER A 344 -34.82 -2.49 -5.92
CA SER A 344 -34.11 -1.38 -5.28
C SER A 344 -33.96 -1.57 -3.77
N ALA A 345 -35.04 -1.99 -3.09
CA ALA A 345 -35.00 -2.28 -1.66
C ALA A 345 -34.06 -3.44 -1.34
N GLN A 346 -34.03 -4.50 -2.15
CA GLN A 346 -33.12 -5.64 -1.97
C GLN A 346 -31.66 -5.25 -2.08
N VAL A 347 -31.27 -4.47 -3.09
CA VAL A 347 -29.87 -4.03 -3.25
C VAL A 347 -29.46 -3.09 -2.11
N LEU A 348 -30.35 -2.19 -1.68
CA LEU A 348 -30.08 -1.34 -0.51
C LEU A 348 -29.88 -2.18 0.76
N MET A 349 -30.72 -3.20 0.99
CA MET A 349 -30.58 -4.13 2.12
C MET A 349 -29.24 -4.87 2.07
N VAL A 350 -28.81 -5.34 0.90
CA VAL A 350 -27.50 -6.02 0.74
C VAL A 350 -26.36 -5.07 1.09
N ILE A 351 -26.38 -3.82 0.60
CA ILE A 351 -25.34 -2.82 0.90
C ILE A 351 -25.30 -2.52 2.40
N MET A 352 -26.47 -2.30 3.03
CA MET A 352 -26.56 -2.07 4.48
C MET A 352 -26.07 -3.25 5.29
N PHE A 353 -26.43 -4.48 4.89
CA PHE A 353 -25.99 -5.70 5.55
C PHE A 353 -24.46 -5.88 5.45
N VAL A 354 -23.89 -5.64 4.27
CA VAL A 354 -22.44 -5.71 4.07
C VAL A 354 -21.72 -4.62 4.86
N PHE A 355 -22.24 -3.40 4.87
CA PHE A 355 -21.71 -2.31 5.70
C PHE A 355 -21.69 -2.69 7.20
N MET A 356 -22.82 -3.19 7.72
CA MET A 356 -22.94 -3.62 9.11
C MET A 356 -22.00 -4.78 9.44
N THR A 357 -21.88 -5.76 8.53
CA THR A 357 -21.01 -6.92 8.70
C THR A 357 -19.54 -6.49 8.74
N VAL A 358 -19.10 -5.69 7.76
CA VAL A 358 -17.72 -5.19 7.70
C VAL A 358 -17.41 -4.31 8.90
N SER A 359 -18.30 -3.38 9.25
CA SER A 359 -18.14 -2.53 10.44
C SER A 359 -18.08 -3.35 11.73
N GLY A 360 -18.94 -4.37 11.87
CA GLY A 360 -18.95 -5.29 13.00
C GLY A 360 -17.66 -6.10 13.11
N LEU A 361 -17.14 -6.63 12.00
CA LEU A 361 -15.85 -7.33 11.96
C LEU A 361 -14.68 -6.42 12.33
N ILE A 362 -14.67 -5.17 11.86
CA ILE A 362 -13.62 -4.20 12.22
C ILE A 362 -13.73 -3.83 13.70
N CYS A 363 -14.94 -3.65 14.23
CA CYS A 363 -15.17 -3.41 15.66
C CYS A 363 -14.63 -4.58 16.50
N LEU A 364 -14.98 -5.81 16.13
CA LEU A 364 -14.50 -7.02 16.78
C LEU A 364 -12.97 -7.14 16.73
N LEU A 365 -12.35 -6.82 15.58
CA LEU A 365 -10.90 -6.76 15.45
C LEU A 365 -10.28 -5.71 16.38
N MET A 366 -10.88 -4.50 16.45
CA MET A 366 -10.41 -3.43 17.33
C MET A 366 -10.55 -3.80 18.82
N VAL A 367 -11.61 -4.52 19.20
CA VAL A 367 -11.78 -5.07 20.55
C VAL A 367 -10.68 -6.09 20.84
N MET A 368 -10.45 -7.06 19.96
CA MET A 368 -9.39 -8.07 20.11
C MET A 368 -7.99 -7.45 20.23
N VAL A 369 -7.76 -6.32 19.56
CA VAL A 369 -6.48 -5.58 19.65
C VAL A 369 -6.28 -4.89 21.00
N VAL A 370 -7.35 -4.63 21.77
CA VAL A 370 -7.30 -3.92 23.05
C VAL A 370 -7.52 -4.83 24.26
N THR A 371 -8.21 -5.95 24.09
CA THR A 371 -8.44 -6.93 25.16
C THR A 371 -7.28 -7.92 25.27
N PRO A 372 -6.84 -8.30 26.48
CA PRO A 372 -5.91 -9.41 26.65
C PRO A 372 -6.55 -10.72 26.18
N ASN A 373 -5.75 -11.55 25.51
CA ASN A 373 -6.09 -12.94 25.23
C ASN A 373 -5.89 -13.80 26.47
#